data_AF-A0A6G0UGW1-F1
#
_entry.id   AF-A0A6G0UGW1-F1
#
_cell.length_a   1.000
_cell.length_b   1.000
_cell.length_c   1.000
_cell.angle_alpha   90.00
_cell.angle_beta   90.00
_cell.angle_gamma   90.00
#
_symmetry.space_group_name_H-M   'P 1'
#
loop_
_entity.id
_entity.type
_entity.pdbx_description
1 polymer ?
#
loop_
_entity_poly.entity_id
_entity_poly.type
_entity_poly.pdbx_seq_one_letter_code
_entity_poly.pdbx_strand_id
1 'polypeptide(L)'
;MSEVLNKLKQNYLTATQLALSQLQSSSANNIVDPEFEKKHELIMNTKNSNYKMLSLVQKLIHQMNECADAERDLSHFLGKKGHRPKLQKTLDVVGRVMEITASERNDQLTALGALKEDCDDLAEGGILDFCQDAEQAETARVAYAESLAYMKKTTENTQSIVREHKSNFDELQQRLENLETLTNLREKVLIGFAKAYIQSQIAFYEKNHVLTGSISNALLEHEHQSSGEESSVIAKLSNTSSEGSSKK
;
A
#
# COMPACT_ATOMS: atom_id res chain seq x y z
N MET A 1 53.34 -2.12 24.57
CA MET A 1 53.71 -1.45 23.29
C MET A 1 52.57 -1.47 22.26
N SER A 2 51.75 -2.53 22.15
CA SER A 2 50.64 -2.58 21.18
C SER A 2 49.45 -1.66 21.49
N GLU A 3 49.16 -1.38 22.76
CA GLU A 3 48.05 -0.50 23.15
C GLU A 3 48.25 0.96 22.72
N VAL A 4 49.48 1.45 22.84
CA VAL A 4 49.86 2.81 22.41
C VAL A 4 49.75 2.92 20.89
N LEU A 5 50.18 1.89 20.17
CA LEU A 5 50.09 1.83 18.71
C LEU A 5 48.63 1.79 18.22
N ASN A 6 47.76 1.06 18.92
CA ASN A 6 46.34 0.98 18.63
C ASN A 6 45.62 2.32 18.88
N LYS A 7 45.91 2.99 20.01
CA LYS A 7 45.41 4.34 20.27
C LYS A 7 45.89 5.34 19.23
N LEU A 8 47.15 5.25 18.81
CA LEU A 8 47.69 6.14 17.78
C LEU A 8 46.99 5.93 16.42
N LYS A 9 46.74 4.67 16.05
CA LYS A 9 46.03 4.31 14.81
C LYS A 9 44.58 4.78 14.84
N GLN A 10 43.90 4.64 15.99
CA GLN A 10 42.53 5.10 16.17
C GLN A 10 42.44 6.63 16.13
N ASN A 11 43.35 7.34 16.80
CA ASN A 11 43.43 8.80 16.76
C ASN A 11 43.73 9.32 15.35
N TYR A 12 44.61 8.65 14.60
CA TYR A 12 44.89 8.98 13.22
C TYR A 12 43.63 8.84 12.35
N LEU A 13 42.92 7.70 12.46
CA LEU A 13 41.67 7.45 11.74
C LEU A 13 40.59 8.50 12.03
N THR A 14 40.38 8.81 13.31
CA THR A 14 39.43 9.82 13.75
C THR A 14 39.82 11.22 13.24
N ALA A 15 41.11 11.58 13.29
CA ALA A 15 41.60 12.85 12.77
C ALA A 15 41.45 12.94 11.24
N THR A 16 41.70 11.86 10.50
CA THR A 16 41.46 11.82 9.05
C THR A 16 39.98 11.92 8.71
N GLN A 17 39.08 11.28 9.46
CA GLN A 17 37.63 11.41 9.26
C GLN A 17 37.13 12.83 9.58
N LEU A 18 37.65 13.44 10.65
CA LEU A 18 37.33 14.83 11.00
C LEU A 18 37.84 15.81 9.92
N ALA A 19 39.08 15.63 9.45
CA ALA A 19 39.63 16.46 8.38
C ALA A 19 38.86 16.28 7.06
N LEU A 20 38.44 15.05 6.72
CA LEU A 20 37.57 14.78 5.57
C LEU A 20 36.20 15.46 5.72
N SER A 21 35.55 15.35 6.89
CA SER A 21 34.27 16.02 7.15
C SER A 21 34.37 17.56 7.12
N GLN A 22 35.50 18.11 7.57
CA GLN A 22 35.74 19.55 7.56
C GLN A 22 36.05 20.07 6.15
N LEU A 23 36.80 19.31 5.35
CA LEU A 23 37.03 19.59 3.93
C LEU A 23 35.75 19.49 3.10
N GLN A 24 34.87 18.54 3.42
CA GLN A 24 33.52 18.46 2.85
C GLN A 24 32.68 19.70 3.20
N SER A 25 32.83 20.24 4.42
CA SER A 25 32.02 21.38 4.88
C SER A 25 32.44 22.76 4.34
N SER A 26 33.72 22.97 3.95
CA SER A 26 34.24 24.32 3.67
C SER A 26 34.51 24.65 2.19
N SER A 27 34.52 23.67 1.28
CA SER A 27 34.78 23.94 -0.16
C SER A 27 33.85 23.25 -1.15
N ALA A 28 33.04 22.27 -0.73
CA ALA A 28 32.15 21.51 -1.61
C ALA A 28 30.76 22.16 -1.79
N ASN A 29 30.32 23.02 -0.86
CA ASN A 29 28.97 23.59 -0.85
C ASN A 29 28.66 24.60 -1.99
N ASN A 30 29.65 25.03 -2.78
CA ASN A 30 29.45 25.96 -3.90
C ASN A 30 29.35 25.28 -5.28
N ILE A 31 29.33 23.94 -5.33
CA ILE A 31 29.11 23.14 -6.56
C ILE A 31 27.83 22.32 -6.38
N VAL A 32 26.84 22.94 -5.75
CA VAL A 32 25.50 22.40 -5.63
C VAL A 32 24.73 22.97 -6.80
N ASP A 33 24.45 22.14 -7.80
CA ASP A 33 23.42 22.46 -8.79
C ASP A 33 22.06 22.24 -8.12
N PRO A 34 21.31 23.30 -7.78
CA PRO A 34 20.04 23.18 -7.08
C PRO A 34 18.98 22.45 -7.91
N GLU A 35 19.12 22.48 -9.24
CA GLU A 35 18.23 21.76 -10.14
C GLU A 35 18.47 20.25 -10.04
N PHE A 36 19.74 19.84 -10.00
CA PHE A 36 20.12 18.44 -9.80
C PHE A 36 19.62 17.92 -8.44
N GLU A 37 19.86 18.64 -7.34
CA GLU A 37 19.39 18.22 -6.01
C GLU A 37 17.88 18.01 -5.97
N LYS A 38 17.12 18.93 -6.59
CA LYS A 38 15.66 18.81 -6.68
C LYS A 38 15.23 17.57 -7.48
N LYS A 39 15.90 17.27 -8.60
CA LYS A 39 15.62 16.07 -9.41
C LYS A 39 15.95 14.80 -8.63
N HIS A 40 17.12 14.74 -8.00
CA HIS A 40 17.54 13.61 -7.18
C HIS A 40 16.57 13.37 -6.01
N GLU A 41 16.19 14.42 -5.28
CA GLU A 41 15.19 14.34 -4.21
C GLU A 41 13.84 13.82 -4.74
N LEU A 42 13.38 14.31 -5.89
CA LEU A 42 12.12 13.86 -6.50
C LEU A 42 12.14 12.37 -6.88
N ILE A 43 13.25 11.88 -7.41
CA ILE A 43 13.44 10.46 -7.76
C ILE A 43 13.37 9.59 -6.49
N MET A 44 14.13 9.97 -5.45
CA MET A 44 14.15 9.22 -4.19
C MET A 44 12.81 9.25 -3.47
N ASN A 45 12.12 10.39 -3.48
CA ASN A 45 10.76 10.51 -2.94
C ASN A 45 9.76 9.67 -3.74
N THR A 46 9.89 9.63 -5.06
CA THR A 46 9.06 8.79 -5.94
C THR A 46 9.26 7.31 -5.63
N LYS A 47 10.51 6.86 -5.50
CA LYS A 47 10.88 5.50 -5.06
C LYS A 47 10.23 5.14 -3.73
N ASN A 48 10.48 5.95 -2.70
CA ASN A 48 10.02 5.68 -1.34
C ASN A 48 8.49 5.66 -1.26
N SER A 49 7.82 6.59 -1.92
CA SER A 49 6.36 6.64 -1.92
C SER A 49 5.73 5.50 -2.73
N ASN A 50 6.37 5.02 -3.81
CA ASN A 50 5.90 3.85 -4.55
C ASN A 50 6.01 2.56 -3.72
N TYR A 51 7.15 2.32 -3.06
CA TYR A 51 7.30 1.17 -2.16
C TYR A 51 6.33 1.20 -0.97
N LYS A 52 6.09 2.40 -0.42
CA LYS A 52 5.06 2.55 0.63
C LYS A 52 3.68 2.20 0.12
N MET A 53 3.34 2.60 -1.10
CA MET A 53 2.06 2.25 -1.72
C MET A 53 1.94 0.75 -1.95
N LEU A 54 2.96 0.10 -2.52
CA LEU A 54 2.99 -1.36 -2.68
C LEU A 54 2.73 -2.10 -1.37
N SER A 55 3.38 -1.67 -0.29
CA SER A 55 3.14 -2.24 1.04
C SER A 55 1.70 -2.06 1.53
N LEU A 56 1.09 -0.89 1.27
CA LEU A 56 -0.30 -0.62 1.64
C LEU A 56 -1.29 -1.46 0.83
N VAL A 57 -1.06 -1.62 -0.48
CA VAL A 57 -1.88 -2.45 -1.37
C VAL A 57 -1.81 -3.92 -0.95
N GLN A 58 -0.62 -4.43 -0.65
CA GLN A 58 -0.44 -5.80 -0.14
C GLN A 58 -1.19 -6.02 1.18
N LYS A 59 -1.13 -5.07 2.10
CA LYS A 59 -1.89 -5.13 3.37
C LYS A 59 -3.39 -5.11 3.13
N LEU A 60 -3.86 -4.26 2.23
CA LEU A 60 -5.28 -4.17 1.89
C LEU A 60 -5.77 -5.49 1.25
N ILE A 61 -5.02 -6.05 0.31
CA ILE A 61 -5.30 -7.37 -0.29
C ILE A 61 -5.40 -8.44 0.79
N HIS A 62 -4.44 -8.48 1.71
CA HIS A 62 -4.45 -9.46 2.79
C HIS A 62 -5.71 -9.32 3.67
N GLN A 63 -6.00 -8.11 4.14
CA GLN A 63 -7.19 -7.84 4.97
C GLN A 63 -8.49 -8.15 4.25
N MET A 64 -8.59 -7.87 2.95
CA MET A 64 -9.78 -8.17 2.16
C MET A 64 -9.96 -9.66 1.93
N ASN A 65 -8.87 -10.43 1.78
CA ASN A 65 -8.95 -11.89 1.77
C ASN A 65 -9.45 -12.44 3.11
N GLU A 66 -8.89 -11.98 4.24
CA GLU A 66 -9.33 -12.41 5.58
C GLU A 66 -10.82 -12.11 5.80
N CYS A 67 -11.30 -10.94 5.38
CA CYS A 67 -12.71 -10.61 5.43
C CYS A 67 -13.57 -11.53 4.55
N ALA A 68 -13.13 -11.84 3.32
CA ALA A 68 -13.86 -12.72 2.42
C ALA A 68 -13.96 -14.15 2.99
N ASP A 69 -12.88 -14.64 3.59
CA ASP A 69 -12.86 -15.97 4.21
C ASP A 69 -13.76 -16.02 5.45
N ALA A 70 -13.73 -14.98 6.30
CA ALA A 70 -14.64 -14.88 7.44
C ALA A 70 -16.12 -14.82 7.00
N GLU A 71 -16.44 -14.10 5.93
CA GLU A 71 -17.79 -14.03 5.34
C GLU A 71 -18.24 -15.41 4.82
N ARG A 72 -17.34 -16.19 4.17
CA ARG A 72 -17.62 -17.57 3.75
C ARG A 72 -17.83 -18.52 4.92
N ASP A 73 -16.96 -18.44 5.93
CA ASP A 73 -17.07 -19.28 7.12
C ASP A 73 -18.39 -19.02 7.86
N LEU A 74 -18.78 -17.75 7.96
CA LEU A 74 -20.07 -17.36 8.52
C LEU A 74 -21.23 -17.89 7.68
N SER A 75 -21.15 -17.76 6.35
CA SER A 75 -22.16 -18.32 5.45
C SER A 75 -22.36 -19.82 5.68
N HIS A 76 -21.27 -20.58 5.67
CA HIS A 76 -21.29 -22.02 5.90
C HIS A 76 -21.82 -22.37 7.30
N PHE A 77 -21.45 -21.60 8.33
CA PHE A 77 -21.96 -21.77 9.68
C PHE A 77 -23.49 -21.58 9.75
N LEU A 78 -24.01 -20.53 9.11
CA LEU A 78 -25.44 -20.21 9.12
C LEU A 78 -26.27 -21.20 8.29
N GLY A 79 -25.69 -21.78 7.23
CA GLY A 79 -26.32 -22.83 6.42
C GLY A 79 -26.37 -24.21 7.08
N LYS A 80 -25.74 -24.42 8.26
CA LYS A 80 -25.84 -25.70 8.98
C LYS A 80 -27.26 -25.89 9.53
N LYS A 81 -27.86 -27.05 9.22
CA LYS A 81 -29.23 -27.38 9.64
C LYS A 81 -29.38 -27.36 11.16
N GLY A 82 -30.20 -26.45 11.66
CA GLY A 82 -30.65 -26.39 13.05
C GLY A 82 -31.99 -27.10 13.29
N HIS A 83 -32.37 -27.19 14.57
CA HIS A 83 -33.62 -27.82 15.00
C HIS A 83 -34.87 -26.94 14.84
N ARG A 84 -34.73 -25.70 14.35
CA ARG A 84 -35.82 -24.72 14.19
C ARG A 84 -36.01 -24.35 12.71
N PRO A 85 -36.94 -25.00 11.99
CA PRO A 85 -37.08 -24.84 10.54
C PRO A 85 -37.37 -23.40 10.07
N LYS A 86 -38.11 -22.62 10.86
CA LYS A 86 -38.43 -21.22 10.53
C LYS A 86 -37.23 -20.29 10.70
N LEU A 87 -36.52 -20.41 11.82
CA LEU A 87 -35.26 -19.72 12.05
C LEU A 87 -34.24 -20.11 10.98
N GLN A 88 -34.18 -21.39 10.60
CA GLN A 88 -33.27 -21.87 9.57
C GLN A 88 -33.45 -21.14 8.25
N LYS A 89 -34.70 -20.88 7.81
CA LYS A 89 -34.95 -20.13 6.57
C LYS A 89 -34.34 -18.74 6.61
N THR A 90 -34.47 -18.03 7.73
CA THR A 90 -33.85 -16.70 7.91
C THR A 90 -32.33 -16.80 7.91
N LEU A 91 -31.77 -17.77 8.64
CA LEU A 91 -30.32 -18.01 8.66
C LEU A 91 -29.76 -18.36 7.27
N ASP A 92 -30.50 -19.13 6.46
CA ASP A 92 -30.12 -19.47 5.08
C ASP A 92 -30.12 -18.24 4.17
N VAL A 93 -31.00 -17.26 4.41
CA VAL A 93 -30.98 -15.97 3.68
C VAL A 93 -29.75 -15.16 4.07
N VAL A 94 -29.47 -15.04 5.38
CA VAL A 94 -28.29 -14.33 5.86
C VAL A 94 -27.01 -14.99 5.36
N GLY A 95 -26.92 -16.33 5.41
CA GLY A 95 -25.78 -17.08 4.92
C GLY A 95 -25.54 -16.87 3.42
N ARG A 96 -26.59 -16.89 2.59
CA ARG A 96 -26.48 -16.59 1.16
C ARG A 96 -26.01 -15.17 0.90
N VAL A 97 -26.47 -14.19 1.68
CA VAL A 97 -25.98 -12.81 1.55
C VAL A 97 -24.49 -12.74 1.87
N MET A 98 -24.02 -13.38 2.95
CA MET A 98 -22.59 -13.42 3.28
C MET A 98 -21.74 -14.07 2.19
N GLU A 99 -22.23 -15.14 1.56
CA GLU A 99 -21.56 -15.79 0.42
C GLU A 99 -21.43 -14.86 -0.79
N ILE A 100 -22.50 -14.13 -1.12
CA ILE A 100 -22.49 -13.14 -2.21
C ILE A 100 -21.54 -11.99 -1.87
N THR A 101 -21.59 -11.46 -0.65
CA THR A 101 -20.67 -10.40 -0.20
C THR A 101 -19.20 -10.83 -0.33
N ALA A 102 -18.88 -12.06 0.07
CA ALA A 102 -17.54 -12.62 -0.08
C ALA A 102 -17.11 -12.75 -1.55
N SER A 103 -18.04 -13.11 -2.44
CA SER A 103 -17.78 -13.16 -3.89
C SER A 103 -17.50 -11.77 -4.45
N GLU A 104 -18.31 -10.77 -4.10
CA GLU A 104 -18.09 -9.39 -4.54
C GLU A 104 -16.75 -8.84 -4.03
N ARG A 105 -16.35 -9.21 -2.81
CA ARG A 105 -15.03 -8.85 -2.25
C ARG A 105 -13.87 -9.47 -3.04
N ASN A 106 -14.02 -10.70 -3.55
CA ASN A 106 -13.03 -11.30 -4.46
C ASN A 106 -12.88 -10.52 -5.78
N ASP A 107 -13.97 -9.97 -6.32
CA ASP A 107 -13.88 -9.14 -7.53
C ASP A 107 -13.07 -7.87 -7.26
N GLN A 108 -13.25 -7.25 -6.08
CA GLN A 108 -12.42 -6.12 -5.65
C GLN A 108 -10.94 -6.51 -5.49
N LEU A 109 -10.67 -7.71 -4.97
CA LEU A 109 -9.32 -8.25 -4.83
C LEU A 109 -8.63 -8.41 -6.18
N THR A 110 -9.37 -8.79 -7.22
CA THR A 110 -8.83 -8.87 -8.59
C THR A 110 -8.36 -7.50 -9.09
N ALA A 111 -9.14 -6.44 -8.85
CA ALA A 111 -8.76 -5.08 -9.21
C ALA A 111 -7.53 -4.59 -8.41
N LEU A 112 -7.43 -4.95 -7.13
CA LEU A 112 -6.24 -4.65 -6.32
C LEU A 112 -5.00 -5.44 -6.74
N GLY A 113 -5.18 -6.68 -7.21
CA GLY A 113 -4.11 -7.50 -7.77
C GLY A 113 -3.48 -6.85 -9.00
N ALA A 114 -4.32 -6.39 -9.94
CA ALA A 114 -3.87 -5.65 -11.13
C ALA A 114 -3.09 -4.38 -10.76
N LEU A 115 -3.52 -3.63 -9.75
CA LEU A 115 -2.74 -2.49 -9.27
C LEU A 115 -1.36 -2.90 -8.78
N LYS A 116 -1.32 -3.94 -7.94
CA LYS A 116 -0.08 -4.40 -7.34
C LYS A 116 0.92 -4.71 -8.44
N GLU A 117 0.49 -5.41 -9.48
CA GLU A 117 1.29 -5.69 -10.68
C GLU A 117 1.75 -4.40 -11.38
N ASP A 118 0.85 -3.47 -11.69
CA ASP A 118 1.21 -2.18 -12.32
C ASP A 118 2.23 -1.37 -11.47
N CYS A 119 2.11 -1.41 -10.14
CA CYS A 119 3.00 -0.71 -9.23
C CYS A 119 4.37 -1.40 -9.10
N ASP A 120 4.39 -2.74 -9.15
CA ASP A 120 5.62 -3.53 -9.15
C ASP A 120 6.37 -3.30 -10.47
N ASP A 121 5.68 -3.35 -11.61
CA ASP A 121 6.26 -3.04 -12.93
C ASP A 121 6.84 -1.62 -12.99
N LEU A 122 6.12 -0.64 -12.44
CA LEU A 122 6.63 0.74 -12.33
C LEU A 122 7.85 0.82 -11.41
N ALA A 123 7.88 0.06 -10.32
CA ALA A 123 9.01 0.03 -9.40
C ALA A 123 10.27 -0.57 -10.03
N GLU A 124 10.11 -1.71 -10.71
CA GLU A 124 11.20 -2.51 -11.27
C GLU A 124 11.72 -1.94 -12.60
N GLY A 125 10.84 -1.50 -13.50
CA GLY A 125 11.23 -1.05 -14.83
C GLY A 125 11.45 0.45 -14.96
N GLY A 126 10.68 1.28 -14.26
CA GLY A 126 10.78 2.73 -14.37
C GLY A 126 11.64 3.34 -13.28
N ILE A 127 11.18 3.21 -12.04
CA ILE A 127 11.77 3.91 -10.90
C ILE A 127 13.21 3.44 -10.63
N LEU A 128 13.48 2.14 -10.73
CA LEU A 128 14.80 1.59 -10.43
C LEU A 128 15.87 2.16 -11.36
N ASP A 129 15.60 2.26 -12.67
CA ASP A 129 16.53 2.80 -13.66
C ASP A 129 16.89 4.26 -13.34
N PHE A 130 15.87 5.09 -13.08
CA PHE A 130 16.10 6.48 -12.68
C PHE A 130 16.85 6.60 -11.34
N CYS A 131 16.64 5.66 -10.41
CA CYS A 131 17.40 5.64 -9.15
C CYS A 131 18.88 5.32 -9.39
N GLN A 132 19.18 4.33 -10.25
CA GLN A 132 20.55 3.97 -10.59
C GLN A 132 21.26 5.14 -11.30
N ASP A 133 20.61 5.79 -12.26
CA ASP A 133 21.16 6.97 -12.92
C ASP A 133 21.38 8.12 -11.93
N ALA A 134 20.46 8.35 -10.99
CA ALA A 134 20.60 9.37 -9.95
C ALA A 134 21.76 9.09 -8.98
N GLU A 135 21.95 7.84 -8.56
CA GLU A 135 23.07 7.43 -7.70
C GLU A 135 24.42 7.54 -8.42
N GLN A 136 24.47 7.18 -9.71
CA GLN A 136 25.64 7.37 -10.55
C GLN A 136 25.96 8.86 -10.73
N ALA A 137 24.95 9.69 -11.01
CA ALA A 137 25.11 11.13 -11.16
C ALA A 137 25.61 11.78 -9.87
N GLU A 138 25.10 11.37 -8.70
CA GLU A 138 25.58 11.86 -7.41
C GLU A 138 27.04 11.46 -7.17
N THR A 139 27.41 10.22 -7.50
CA THR A 139 28.81 9.76 -7.42
C THR A 139 29.73 10.59 -8.32
N ALA A 140 29.30 10.87 -9.55
CA ALA A 140 30.04 11.71 -10.49
C ALA A 140 30.14 13.17 -10.02
N ARG A 141 29.09 13.71 -9.41
CA ARG A 141 29.07 15.05 -8.80
C ARG A 141 30.10 15.16 -7.69
N VAL A 142 30.17 14.17 -6.80
CA VAL A 142 31.16 14.12 -5.72
C VAL A 142 32.58 14.07 -6.30
N ALA A 143 32.84 13.21 -7.29
CA ALA A 143 34.16 13.13 -7.94
C ALA A 143 34.56 14.44 -8.63
N TYR A 144 33.63 15.11 -9.31
CA TYR A 144 33.86 16.43 -9.88
C TYR A 144 34.17 17.47 -8.81
N ALA A 145 33.40 17.51 -7.72
CA ALA A 145 33.63 18.43 -6.60
C ALA A 145 35.00 18.21 -5.93
N GLU A 146 35.40 16.96 -5.74
CA GLU A 146 36.73 16.59 -5.22
C GLU A 146 37.83 17.06 -6.18
N SER A 147 37.70 16.78 -7.48
CA SER A 147 38.69 17.19 -8.48
C SER A 147 38.89 18.71 -8.55
N LEU A 148 37.81 19.49 -8.40
CA LEU A 148 37.87 20.95 -8.30
C LEU A 148 38.60 21.43 -7.04
N ALA A 149 38.39 20.75 -5.92
CA ALA A 149 39.12 21.05 -4.68
C ALA A 149 40.62 20.74 -4.81
N TYR A 150 41.00 19.69 -5.55
CA TYR A 150 42.40 19.37 -5.87
C TYR A 150 43.02 20.35 -6.87
N MET A 151 42.31 20.79 -7.90
CA MET A 151 42.82 21.77 -8.88
C MET A 151 43.19 23.11 -8.23
N LYS A 152 42.46 23.54 -7.20
CA LYS A 152 42.84 24.73 -6.40
C LYS A 152 44.21 24.58 -5.72
N LYS A 153 44.79 23.38 -5.65
CA LYS A 153 46.08 23.06 -5.02
C LYS A 153 47.20 22.74 -6.02
N THR A 154 46.92 22.45 -7.30
CA THR A 154 47.90 22.05 -8.34
C THR A 154 47.44 22.47 -9.76
N THR A 155 48.34 22.98 -10.63
CA THR A 155 47.92 23.88 -11.73
C THR A 155 47.76 23.32 -13.16
N GLU A 156 48.48 22.28 -13.62
CA GLU A 156 48.41 21.86 -15.05
C GLU A 156 47.77 20.48 -15.29
N ASN A 157 48.27 19.38 -14.71
CA ASN A 157 47.69 18.03 -14.91
C ASN A 157 46.28 17.86 -14.31
N THR A 158 45.94 18.67 -13.31
CA THR A 158 44.63 18.61 -12.65
C THR A 158 43.50 19.16 -13.53
N GLN A 159 43.81 19.92 -14.60
CA GLN A 159 42.78 20.52 -15.44
C GLN A 159 42.06 19.53 -16.35
N SER A 160 42.77 18.52 -16.88
CA SER A 160 42.15 17.50 -17.73
C SER A 160 41.20 16.61 -16.91
N ILE A 161 41.61 16.23 -15.70
CA ILE A 161 40.83 15.41 -14.76
C ILE A 161 39.51 16.12 -14.38
N VAL A 162 39.57 17.42 -14.09
CA VAL A 162 38.36 18.20 -13.79
C VAL A 162 37.40 18.24 -14.97
N ARG A 163 37.91 18.39 -16.21
CA ARG A 163 37.07 18.39 -17.42
C ARG A 163 36.42 17.04 -17.66
N GLU A 164 37.16 15.95 -17.44
CA GLU A 164 36.66 14.59 -17.58
C GLU A 164 35.52 14.31 -16.58
N HIS A 165 35.74 14.60 -15.30
CA HIS A 165 34.70 14.40 -14.28
C HIS A 165 33.49 15.30 -14.49
N LYS A 166 33.69 16.54 -14.97
CA LYS A 166 32.57 17.42 -15.34
C LYS A 166 31.77 16.83 -16.51
N SER A 167 32.44 16.40 -17.58
CA SER A 167 31.77 15.80 -18.74
C SER A 167 30.94 14.58 -18.34
N ASN A 168 31.50 13.70 -17.50
CA ASN A 168 30.80 12.53 -17.00
C ASN A 168 29.58 12.90 -16.14
N PHE A 169 29.68 13.94 -15.30
CA PHE A 169 28.54 14.43 -14.53
C PHE A 169 27.46 15.03 -15.44
N ASP A 170 27.84 15.88 -16.40
CA ASP A 170 26.92 16.52 -17.35
C ASP A 170 26.17 15.46 -18.19
N GLU A 171 26.85 14.40 -18.64
CA GLU A 171 26.25 13.27 -19.37
C GLU A 171 25.23 12.50 -18.52
N LEU A 172 25.53 12.23 -17.25
CA LEU A 172 24.61 11.55 -16.34
C LEU A 172 23.43 12.43 -15.95
N GLN A 173 23.66 13.73 -15.77
CA GLN A 173 22.59 14.70 -15.52
C GLN A 173 21.62 14.78 -16.71
N GLN A 174 22.12 14.69 -17.94
CA GLN A 174 21.29 14.68 -19.14
C GLN A 174 20.35 13.46 -19.20
N ARG A 175 20.76 12.30 -18.69
CA ARG A 175 19.88 11.11 -18.59
C ARG A 175 18.68 11.36 -17.67
N LEU A 176 18.85 12.22 -16.66
CA LEU A 176 17.79 12.60 -15.73
C LEU A 176 16.85 13.68 -16.28
N GLU A 177 17.08 14.23 -17.48
CA GLU A 177 16.17 15.23 -18.08
C GLU A 177 14.78 14.66 -18.35
N ASN A 178 14.68 13.36 -18.61
CA ASN A 178 13.41 12.68 -18.89
C ASN A 178 12.59 12.37 -17.62
N LEU A 179 12.89 12.96 -16.47
CA LEU A 179 12.16 12.73 -15.21
C LEU A 179 10.65 12.99 -15.32
N GLU A 180 10.25 13.92 -16.19
CA GLU A 180 8.84 14.21 -16.47
C GLU A 180 8.09 12.96 -17.00
N THR A 181 8.78 12.10 -17.76
CA THR A 181 8.20 10.85 -18.25
C THR A 181 7.88 9.88 -17.11
N LEU A 182 8.77 9.78 -16.11
CA LEU A 182 8.55 8.95 -14.92
C LEU A 182 7.37 9.48 -14.11
N THR A 183 7.30 10.80 -13.88
CA THR A 183 6.20 11.39 -13.13
C THR A 183 4.86 11.20 -13.84
N ASN A 184 4.83 11.38 -15.17
CA ASN A 184 3.63 11.19 -15.97
C ASN A 184 3.17 9.73 -16.01
N LEU A 185 4.11 8.78 -16.14
CA LEU A 185 3.81 7.35 -16.10
C LEU A 185 3.21 6.96 -14.75
N ARG A 186 3.85 7.40 -13.66
CA ARG A 186 3.36 7.16 -12.31
C ARG A 186 1.98 7.75 -12.09
N GLU A 187 1.77 9.01 -12.48
CA GLU A 187 0.47 9.67 -12.36
C GLU A 187 -0.62 8.89 -13.10
N LYS A 188 -0.34 8.44 -14.32
CA LYS A 188 -1.28 7.63 -15.12
C LYS A 188 -1.66 6.33 -14.42
N VAL A 189 -0.70 5.60 -13.85
CA VAL A 189 -0.94 4.37 -13.07
C VAL A 189 -1.83 4.66 -11.87
N LEU A 190 -1.48 5.69 -11.09
CA LEU A 190 -2.20 6.06 -9.87
C LEU A 190 -3.65 6.52 -10.16
N ILE A 191 -3.85 7.35 -11.17
CA ILE A 191 -5.18 7.83 -11.57
C ILE A 191 -6.02 6.68 -12.12
N GLY A 192 -5.45 5.85 -13.00
CA GLY A 192 -6.12 4.69 -13.56
C GLY A 192 -6.63 3.75 -12.47
N PHE A 193 -5.76 3.46 -11.50
CA PHE A 193 -6.13 2.69 -10.33
C PHE A 193 -7.20 3.33 -9.48
N ALA A 194 -6.98 4.58 -9.03
CA ALA A 194 -7.89 5.24 -8.11
C ALA A 194 -9.31 5.26 -8.69
N LYS A 195 -9.43 5.50 -10.00
CA LYS A 195 -10.69 5.43 -10.71
C LYS A 195 -11.30 4.02 -10.68
N ALA A 196 -10.55 3.00 -11.05
CA ALA A 196 -11.04 1.61 -11.08
C ALA A 196 -11.44 1.12 -9.68
N TYR A 197 -10.63 1.39 -8.66
CA TYR A 197 -10.87 1.00 -7.29
C TYR A 197 -12.09 1.72 -6.69
N ILE A 198 -12.21 3.04 -6.88
CA ILE A 198 -13.38 3.79 -6.40
C ILE A 198 -14.66 3.28 -7.07
N GLN A 199 -14.64 3.02 -8.38
CA GLN A 199 -15.79 2.44 -9.08
C GLN A 199 -16.16 1.06 -8.54
N SER A 200 -15.17 0.21 -8.28
CA SER A 200 -15.36 -1.10 -7.67
C SER A 200 -15.92 -1.02 -6.24
N GLN A 201 -15.47 -0.05 -5.44
CA GLN A 201 -16.02 0.20 -4.09
C GLN A 201 -17.47 0.66 -4.15
N ILE A 202 -17.81 1.59 -5.04
CA ILE A 202 -19.19 2.06 -5.23
C ILE A 202 -20.10 0.87 -5.58
N ALA A 203 -19.72 0.08 -6.58
CA ALA A 203 -20.50 -1.08 -7.01
C ALA A 203 -20.70 -2.10 -5.88
N PHE A 204 -19.66 -2.36 -5.08
CA PHE A 204 -19.74 -3.24 -3.92
C PHE A 204 -20.72 -2.74 -2.87
N TYR A 205 -20.66 -1.46 -2.49
CA TYR A 205 -21.55 -0.90 -1.47
C TYR A 205 -23.00 -0.80 -1.96
N GLU A 206 -23.23 -0.46 -3.23
CA GLU A 206 -24.56 -0.44 -3.83
C GLU A 206 -25.22 -1.83 -3.79
N LYS A 207 -24.48 -2.88 -4.19
CA LYS A 207 -24.97 -4.26 -4.12
C LYS A 207 -25.22 -4.70 -2.68
N ASN A 208 -24.28 -4.45 -1.77
CA ASN A 208 -24.43 -4.86 -0.36
C ASN A 208 -25.56 -4.12 0.35
N HIS A 209 -25.85 -2.88 -0.03
CA HIS A 209 -27.02 -2.16 0.48
C HIS A 209 -28.33 -2.89 0.13
N VAL A 210 -28.48 -3.34 -1.11
CA VAL A 210 -29.63 -4.14 -1.55
C VAL A 210 -29.71 -5.48 -0.82
N LEU A 211 -28.57 -6.17 -0.66
CA LEU A 211 -28.51 -7.44 0.06
C LEU A 211 -28.86 -7.30 1.54
N THR A 212 -28.41 -6.22 2.18
CA THR A 212 -28.76 -5.91 3.58
C THR A 212 -30.26 -5.65 3.74
N GLY A 213 -30.89 -5.02 2.74
CA GLY A 213 -32.36 -4.89 2.70
C GLY A 213 -33.07 -6.26 2.65
N SER A 214 -32.50 -7.24 1.95
CA SER A 214 -33.02 -8.61 1.90
C SER A 214 -32.92 -9.31 3.26
N ILE A 215 -31.84 -9.08 4.02
CA ILE A 215 -31.72 -9.56 5.41
C ILE A 215 -32.79 -8.93 6.29
N SER A 216 -32.96 -7.61 6.21
CA SER A 216 -33.95 -6.89 7.01
C SER A 216 -35.37 -7.42 6.77
N ASN A 217 -35.73 -7.67 5.51
CA ASN A 217 -37.04 -8.24 5.16
C ASN A 217 -37.20 -9.66 5.72
N ALA A 218 -36.18 -10.51 5.61
CA ALA A 218 -36.23 -11.88 6.14
C ALA A 218 -36.37 -11.91 7.68
N LEU A 219 -35.78 -10.94 8.38
CA LEU A 219 -35.93 -10.79 9.84
C LEU A 219 -37.34 -10.32 10.22
N LEU A 220 -37.89 -9.32 9.52
CA LEU A 220 -39.25 -8.84 9.73
C LEU A 220 -40.31 -9.92 9.47
N GLU A 221 -40.14 -10.70 8.39
CA GLU A 221 -41.01 -11.83 8.09
C GLU A 221 -40.98 -12.89 9.20
N HIS A 222 -39.80 -13.17 9.77
CA HIS A 222 -39.66 -14.10 10.89
C HIS A 222 -40.35 -13.57 12.16
N GLU A 223 -40.21 -12.29 12.46
CA GLU A 223 -40.86 -11.65 13.63
C GLU A 223 -42.39 -11.72 13.53
N HIS A 224 -42.96 -11.39 12.36
CA HIS A 224 -44.41 -11.50 12.13
C HIS A 224 -44.92 -12.95 12.19
N GLN A 225 -44.13 -13.92 11.75
CA GLN A 225 -44.49 -15.34 11.84
C GLN A 225 -44.42 -15.88 13.28
N SER A 226 -43.48 -15.37 14.10
CA SER A 226 -43.32 -15.74 15.51
C SER A 226 -44.45 -15.19 16.38
N SER A 227 -44.87 -13.93 16.18
CA SER A 227 -45.95 -13.31 16.96
C SER A 227 -47.33 -13.92 16.68
N GLY A 228 -47.56 -14.40 15.44
CA GLY A 228 -48.76 -15.14 15.07
C GLY A 228 -48.84 -16.53 15.73
N GLU A 229 -47.70 -17.20 15.94
CA GLU A 229 -47.65 -18.49 16.64
C GLU A 229 -47.84 -18.35 18.15
N GLU A 230 -47.23 -17.34 18.79
CA GLU A 230 -47.47 -17.06 20.21
C GLU A 230 -48.95 -16.76 20.47
N SER A 231 -49.59 -15.97 19.60
CA SER A 231 -51.03 -15.69 19.67
C SER A 231 -51.89 -16.95 19.48
N SER A 232 -51.50 -17.86 18.57
CA SER A 232 -52.18 -19.14 18.31
C SER A 232 -52.02 -20.14 19.46
N VAL A 233 -50.83 -20.20 20.07
CA VAL A 233 -50.54 -21.05 21.23
C VAL A 233 -51.30 -20.54 22.47
N ILE A 234 -51.31 -19.23 22.70
CA ILE A 234 -52.11 -18.61 23.78
C ILE A 234 -53.60 -18.88 23.57
N ALA A 235 -54.11 -18.79 22.34
CA ALA A 235 -55.51 -19.12 22.01
C ALA A 235 -55.85 -20.60 22.25
N LYS A 236 -54.94 -21.53 21.93
CA LYS A 236 -55.12 -22.97 22.21
C LYS A 236 -55.05 -23.29 23.71
N LEU A 237 -54.19 -22.61 24.47
CA LEU A 237 -54.07 -22.77 25.92
C LEU A 237 -55.28 -22.18 26.69
N SER A 238 -55.87 -21.10 26.17
CA SER A 238 -57.09 -20.51 26.74
C SER A 238 -58.34 -21.34 26.44
N ASN A 239 -58.44 -21.99 25.28
CA ASN A 239 -59.54 -22.91 24.95
C ASN A 239 -59.46 -24.26 25.69
N THR A 240 -58.27 -24.73 26.06
CA THR A 240 -58.11 -25.96 26.85
C THR A 240 -58.37 -25.75 28.36
N SER A 241 -58.28 -24.51 28.84
CA SER A 241 -58.62 -24.15 30.23
C SER A 241 -60.13 -24.01 30.47
N SER A 242 -60.94 -23.80 29.42
CA SER A 242 -62.41 -23.68 29.54
C SER A 242 -63.13 -25.04 29.51
N GLU A 243 -62.54 -26.09 28.92
CA GLU A 243 -63.13 -27.44 28.89
C GLU A 243 -62.96 -28.23 30.21
N GLY A 244 -62.05 -27.81 31.09
CA GLY A 244 -61.82 -28.46 32.40
C GLY A 244 -62.82 -28.07 33.51
N SER A 245 -63.67 -27.06 33.29
CA SER A 245 -64.54 -26.48 34.34
C SER A 245 -66.04 -26.83 34.21
N SER A 246 -66.42 -27.73 33.29
CA SER A 246 -67.83 -28.14 33.07
C SER A 246 -68.12 -29.62 33.35
N LYS A 247 -67.39 -30.23 34.30
CA LYS A 247 -67.79 -31.51 34.90
C LYS A 247 -67.68 -31.44 36.43
N LYS A 248 -68.70 -30.85 37.05
CA LYS A 248 -69.10 -31.13 38.42
C LYS A 248 -70.62 -31.14 38.49
#